data_AF-A0A4U2Z6H9-F1
#
_entry.id   AF-A0A4U2Z6H9-F1
#
_cell.length_a   1.000
_cell.length_b   1.000
_cell.length_c   1.000
_cell.angle_alpha   90.00
_cell.angle_beta   90.00
_cell.angle_gamma   90.00
#
_symmetry.space_group_name_H-M   'P 1'
#
loop_
_entity.id
_entity.type
_entity.pdbx_description
1 polymer ?
#
loop_
_entity_poly.entity_id
_entity_poly.type
_entity_poly.pdbx_seq_one_letter_code
_entity_poly.pdbx_strand_id
1 'polypeptide(L)'
;MTFEQQWIEYDYNPFILFSSNGKIISLNAEAQFLLGAITTEELFNLATTYANVSFGFKTTFVELEFGRYRFFALTVGYENDDVIGIKLYQAPSFKINAQMPIGELTNIYTLVDLCMLTNSINSKIVFEKDFDPTIPEIILDSNNFIKILNKIYSCYEKNEKITTKIFYRVGEHIKFEKNKYSIFSIEVSAKKIDEERVGELKSLAANTNFYIDIQKKITINIPMITS
;
A
#
# COMPACT_ATOMS: atom_id res chain seq x y z
N MET A 1 -24.33 3.50 25.57
CA MET A 1 -23.86 3.74 24.19
C MET A 1 -25.10 3.76 23.31
N THR A 2 -25.34 4.84 22.56
CA THR A 2 -26.49 4.90 21.65
C THR A 2 -26.29 3.94 20.48
N PHE A 3 -27.34 3.63 19.72
CA PHE A 3 -27.23 2.74 18.58
C PHE A 3 -26.24 3.27 17.53
N GLU A 4 -26.25 4.58 17.28
CA GLU A 4 -25.34 5.27 16.36
C GLU A 4 -23.89 5.19 16.85
N GLN A 5 -23.64 5.29 18.16
CA GLN A 5 -22.31 5.13 18.73
C GLN A 5 -21.77 3.71 18.55
N GLN A 6 -22.63 2.68 18.56
CA GLN A 6 -22.20 1.31 18.26
C GLN A 6 -21.70 1.18 16.82
N TRP A 7 -22.30 1.88 15.85
CA TRP A 7 -21.79 1.90 14.48
C TRP A 7 -20.37 2.48 14.39
N ILE A 8 -20.08 3.52 15.18
CA ILE A 8 -18.74 4.11 15.25
C ILE A 8 -17.75 3.11 15.88
N GLU A 9 -18.17 2.40 16.94
CA GLU A 9 -17.35 1.38 17.61
C GLU A 9 -16.93 0.24 16.66
N TYR A 10 -17.84 -0.19 15.77
CA TYR A 10 -17.60 -1.23 14.76
C TYR A 10 -17.10 -0.69 13.41
N ASP A 11 -16.87 0.62 13.27
CA ASP A 11 -16.33 1.19 12.02
C ASP A 11 -14.87 0.77 11.85
N TYR A 12 -14.53 0.36 10.62
CA TYR A 12 -13.16 0.01 10.25
C TYR A 12 -12.24 1.24 10.20
N ASN A 13 -12.78 2.45 10.17
CA ASN A 13 -12.01 3.68 10.14
C ASN A 13 -11.77 4.19 11.57
N PRO A 14 -10.53 4.53 11.96
CA PRO A 14 -10.25 5.16 13.23
C PRO A 14 -11.06 6.44 13.42
N PHE A 15 -11.72 6.55 14.57
CA PHE A 15 -12.40 7.76 15.02
C PHE A 15 -11.93 8.11 16.42
N ILE A 16 -11.56 9.38 16.62
CA ILE A 16 -11.17 9.93 17.92
C ILE A 16 -11.91 11.25 18.15
N LEU A 17 -12.41 11.43 19.38
CA LEU A 17 -12.94 12.68 19.88
C LEU A 17 -12.00 13.23 20.96
N PHE A 18 -11.54 14.46 20.78
CA PHE A 18 -10.68 15.16 21.71
C PHE A 18 -11.44 16.28 22.42
N SER A 19 -10.99 16.62 23.63
CA SER A 19 -11.29 17.91 24.24
C SER A 19 -10.41 19.01 23.64
N SER A 20 -10.78 20.26 23.88
CA SER A 20 -10.01 21.45 23.51
C SER A 20 -8.56 21.46 24.02
N ASN A 21 -8.28 20.71 25.08
CA ASN A 21 -6.94 20.56 25.67
C ASN A 21 -6.18 19.33 25.14
N GLY A 22 -6.66 18.70 24.06
CA GLY A 22 -6.00 17.54 23.44
C GLY A 22 -6.16 16.21 24.18
N LYS A 23 -7.03 16.12 25.19
CA LYS A 23 -7.31 14.85 25.88
C LYS A 23 -8.33 14.04 25.09
N ILE A 24 -8.12 12.74 24.97
CA ILE A 24 -9.10 11.83 24.36
C ILE A 24 -10.33 11.75 25.27
N ILE A 25 -11.49 12.11 24.73
CA ILE A 25 -12.80 11.94 25.37
C ILE A 25 -13.35 10.56 25.02
N SER A 26 -13.24 10.17 23.75
CA SER A 26 -13.66 8.85 23.27
C SER A 26 -12.91 8.47 21.98
N LEU A 27 -12.88 7.18 21.70
CA LEU A 27 -12.32 6.61 20.48
C LEU A 27 -12.99 5.27 20.22
N ASN A 28 -12.94 4.79 18.97
CA ASN A 28 -13.40 3.44 18.63
C ASN A 28 -12.27 2.41 18.75
N ALA A 29 -12.62 1.12 18.65
CA ALA A 29 -11.67 0.01 18.69
C ALA A 29 -10.50 0.18 17.71
N GLU A 30 -10.76 0.61 16.46
CA GLU A 30 -9.68 0.76 15.47
C GLU A 30 -8.68 1.86 15.86
N ALA A 31 -9.16 2.98 16.41
CA ALA A 31 -8.30 4.04 16.91
C ALA A 31 -7.43 3.61 18.10
N GLN A 32 -7.86 2.65 18.93
CA GLN A 32 -7.01 2.08 19.99
C GLN A 32 -5.77 1.42 19.42
N PHE A 33 -5.90 0.69 18.30
CA PHE A 33 -4.76 0.06 17.64
C PHE A 33 -3.84 1.10 16.98
N LEU A 34 -4.42 2.15 16.39
CA LEU A 34 -3.66 3.23 15.77
C LEU A 34 -2.74 3.95 16.76
N LEU A 35 -3.17 4.12 18.02
CA LEU A 35 -2.35 4.73 19.08
C LEU A 35 -1.07 3.93 19.43
N GLY A 36 -0.92 2.71 18.92
CA GLY A 36 0.36 1.99 18.96
C GLY A 36 1.39 2.47 17.93
N ALA A 37 0.98 3.26 16.93
CA ALA A 37 1.81 3.73 15.83
C ALA A 37 1.98 5.26 15.76
N ILE A 38 1.08 6.03 16.39
CA ILE A 38 1.11 7.50 16.44
C ILE A 38 0.69 7.96 17.84
N THR A 39 1.27 9.06 18.33
CA THR A 39 0.92 9.61 19.64
C THR A 39 -0.40 10.38 19.63
N THR A 40 -1.04 10.50 20.79
CA THR A 40 -2.24 11.31 20.99
C THR A 40 -2.03 12.78 20.60
N GLU A 41 -0.87 13.34 20.93
CA GLU A 41 -0.51 14.73 20.62
C GLU A 41 -0.42 14.97 19.11
N GLU A 42 0.24 14.05 18.38
CA GLU A 42 0.33 14.13 16.91
C GLU A 42 -1.04 14.04 16.24
N LEU A 43 -1.92 13.15 16.71
CA LEU A 43 -3.29 13.04 16.19
C LEU A 43 -4.13 14.29 16.49
N PHE A 44 -3.97 14.89 17.68
CA PHE A 44 -4.66 16.12 18.01
C PHE A 44 -4.18 17.30 17.14
N ASN A 45 -2.86 17.42 16.95
CA ASN A 45 -2.27 18.42 16.06
C ASN A 45 -2.73 18.23 14.60
N LEU A 46 -2.90 16.98 14.16
CA LEU A 46 -3.48 16.67 12.86
C LEU A 46 -4.94 17.15 12.77
N ALA A 47 -5.75 16.91 13.80
CA ALA A 47 -7.14 17.35 13.83
C ALA A 47 -7.24 18.89 13.74
N THR A 48 -6.46 19.62 14.54
CA THR A 48 -6.48 21.10 14.53
C THR A 48 -5.97 21.68 13.21
N THR A 49 -4.95 21.07 12.61
CA THR A 49 -4.39 21.50 11.32
C THR A 49 -5.41 21.40 10.18
N TYR A 50 -6.21 20.34 10.16
CA TYR A 50 -7.18 20.08 9.09
C TYR A 50 -8.61 20.53 9.40
N ALA A 51 -8.84 21.10 10.58
CA ALA A 51 -10.11 21.67 10.97
C ALA A 51 -10.60 22.70 9.93
N ASN A 52 -11.92 22.85 9.86
CA ASN A 52 -12.52 23.98 9.15
C ASN A 52 -12.22 25.28 9.92
N VAL A 53 -12.39 26.45 9.28
CA VAL A 53 -12.27 27.74 9.97
C VAL A 53 -13.53 28.05 10.78
N SER A 54 -14.68 27.62 10.28
CA SER A 54 -15.99 27.74 10.94
C SER A 54 -16.50 26.38 11.41
N PHE A 55 -17.37 26.38 12.42
CA PHE A 55 -18.05 25.18 12.90
C PHE A 55 -18.63 24.33 11.74
N GLY A 56 -18.55 23.02 11.91
CA GLY A 56 -18.98 22.04 10.91
C GLY A 56 -17.93 20.97 10.66
N PHE A 57 -18.04 20.32 9.51
CA PHE A 57 -17.23 19.17 9.12
C PHE A 57 -16.48 19.46 7.83
N LYS A 58 -15.22 19.03 7.76
CA LYS A 58 -14.37 19.16 6.59
C LYS A 58 -13.65 17.86 6.30
N THR A 59 -13.89 17.33 5.11
CA THR A 59 -13.14 16.19 4.57
C THR A 59 -12.00 16.69 3.71
N THR A 60 -10.79 16.20 3.96
CA THR A 60 -9.60 16.49 3.16
C THR A 60 -9.00 15.19 2.66
N PHE A 61 -8.75 15.12 1.34
CA PHE A 61 -8.04 14.01 0.72
C PHE A 61 -6.53 14.24 0.85
N VAL A 62 -5.88 13.42 1.65
CA VAL A 62 -4.44 13.49 1.93
C VAL A 62 -3.94 12.10 2.27
N GLU A 63 -2.79 11.74 1.72
CA GLU A 63 -2.11 10.48 2.04
C GLU A 63 -1.37 10.61 3.37
N LEU A 64 -1.70 9.76 4.33
CA LEU A 64 -1.06 9.70 5.64
C LEU A 64 -0.57 8.28 5.92
N GLU A 65 0.62 8.15 6.51
CA GLU A 65 1.22 6.87 6.88
C GLU A 65 1.71 6.92 8.33
N PHE A 66 1.19 6.02 9.16
CA PHE A 66 1.57 5.87 10.58
C PHE A 66 1.90 4.40 10.86
N GLY A 67 3.19 4.08 10.86
CA GLY A 67 3.65 2.69 10.92
C GLY A 67 3.10 1.89 9.73
N ARG A 68 2.27 0.87 10.01
CA ARG A 68 1.62 0.04 8.99
C ARG A 68 0.30 0.61 8.45
N TYR A 69 -0.22 1.66 9.06
CA TYR A 69 -1.52 2.22 8.70
C TYR A 69 -1.36 3.24 7.58
N ARG A 70 -2.18 3.11 6.53
CA ARG A 70 -2.26 4.08 5.44
C ARG A 70 -3.66 4.65 5.36
N PHE A 71 -3.77 5.95 5.15
CA PHE A 71 -5.03 6.67 5.02
C PHE A 71 -5.01 7.51 3.74
N PHE A 72 -6.16 7.63 3.08
CA PHE A 72 -6.30 8.42 1.83
C PHE A 72 -7.09 9.72 2.03
N ALA A 73 -7.77 9.85 3.17
CA ALA A 73 -8.51 11.03 3.54
C ALA A 73 -8.67 11.09 5.06
N LEU A 74 -9.10 12.26 5.54
CA LEU A 74 -9.57 12.47 6.89
C LEU A 74 -10.77 13.42 6.89
N THR A 75 -11.65 13.26 7.86
CA THR A 75 -12.70 14.24 8.17
C THR A 75 -12.46 14.78 9.58
N VAL A 76 -12.41 16.10 9.70
CA VAL A 76 -12.40 16.78 11.00
C VAL A 76 -13.73 17.49 11.19
N GLY A 77 -14.29 17.43 12.40
CA GLY A 77 -15.53 18.11 12.71
C GLY A 77 -15.59 18.63 14.14
N TYR A 78 -16.22 19.78 14.32
CA TYR A 78 -16.46 20.39 15.62
C TYR A 78 -17.67 21.32 15.51
N GLU A 79 -18.51 21.33 16.54
CA GLU A 79 -19.74 22.16 16.61
C GLU A 79 -19.61 23.29 17.64
N ASN A 80 -18.55 23.26 18.45
CA ASN A 80 -18.23 24.23 19.49
C ASN A 80 -16.72 24.18 19.77
N ASP A 81 -16.24 25.01 20.68
CA ASP A 81 -14.82 25.11 21.05
C ASP A 81 -14.40 24.09 22.12
N ASP A 82 -15.30 23.25 22.61
CA ASP A 82 -15.02 22.29 23.70
C ASP A 82 -14.46 20.97 23.18
N VAL A 83 -14.90 20.54 21.98
CA VAL A 83 -14.56 19.23 21.43
C VAL A 83 -14.25 19.29 19.93
N ILE A 84 -13.33 18.41 19.50
CA ILE A 84 -12.98 18.23 18.09
C ILE A 84 -12.86 16.73 17.78
N GLY A 85 -13.54 16.30 16.72
CA GLY A 85 -13.51 14.93 16.23
C GLY A 85 -12.65 14.80 14.97
N ILE A 86 -11.91 13.69 14.87
CA ILE A 86 -11.21 13.28 13.65
C ILE A 86 -11.60 11.85 13.28
N LYS A 87 -11.90 11.64 12.00
CA LYS A 87 -12.08 10.33 11.37
C LYS A 87 -11.03 10.16 10.28
N LEU A 88 -10.27 9.07 10.34
CA LEU A 88 -9.24 8.76 9.34
C LEU A 88 -9.77 7.66 8.40
N TYR A 89 -9.79 7.90 7.10
CA TYR A 89 -10.28 6.91 6.14
C TYR A 89 -9.14 5.99 5.72
N GLN A 90 -9.22 4.72 6.13
CA GLN A 90 -8.21 3.73 5.78
C GLN A 90 -8.10 3.63 4.26
N ALA A 91 -6.87 3.74 3.74
CA ALA A 91 -6.59 3.36 2.37
C ALA A 91 -7.06 1.91 2.21
N PRO A 92 -7.78 1.59 1.13
CA PRO A 92 -8.26 0.23 0.91
C PRO A 92 -7.08 -0.73 1.01
N SER A 93 -7.08 -1.55 2.07
CA SER A 93 -6.21 -2.71 2.14
C SER A 93 -6.69 -3.65 1.03
N PHE A 94 -5.79 -3.98 0.10
CA PHE A 94 -6.12 -4.81 -1.06
C PHE A 94 -6.74 -6.13 -0.56
N LYS A 95 -8.08 -6.23 -0.61
CA LYS A 95 -8.79 -7.49 -0.41
C LYS A 95 -8.63 -8.30 -1.67
N ILE A 96 -7.51 -9.00 -1.70
CA ILE A 96 -7.14 -9.93 -2.74
C ILE A 96 -8.06 -11.15 -2.60
N ASN A 97 -9.19 -11.13 -3.30
CA ASN A 97 -9.95 -12.33 -3.62
C ASN A 97 -9.27 -13.01 -4.81
N ALA A 98 -8.03 -13.47 -4.66
CA ALA A 98 -7.43 -14.31 -5.69
C ALA A 98 -7.76 -15.80 -5.44
N GLN A 99 -7.81 -16.55 -6.52
CA GLN A 99 -7.56 -17.99 -6.47
C GLN A 99 -6.10 -18.23 -6.09
N MET A 100 -5.81 -19.32 -5.38
CA MET A 100 -4.44 -19.70 -5.04
C MET A 100 -3.58 -19.68 -6.31
N PRO A 101 -2.39 -19.05 -6.30
CA PRO A 101 -1.53 -19.02 -7.47
C PRO A 101 -1.19 -20.46 -7.90
N ILE A 102 -1.41 -20.74 -9.18
CA ILE A 102 -1.01 -22.00 -9.81
C ILE A 102 0.37 -21.76 -10.41
N GLY A 103 1.34 -22.57 -10.03
CA GLY A 103 2.72 -22.38 -10.48
C GLY A 103 3.70 -23.36 -9.85
N GLU A 104 4.97 -23.05 -9.97
CA GLU A 104 6.07 -23.87 -9.47
C GLU A 104 6.85 -23.12 -8.39
N LEU A 105 7.47 -23.86 -7.48
CA LEU A 105 8.37 -23.28 -6.48
C LEU A 105 9.56 -22.64 -7.17
N THR A 106 9.71 -21.32 -7.00
CA THR A 106 10.59 -20.50 -7.81
C THR A 106 11.42 -19.56 -6.95
N ASN A 107 12.71 -19.46 -7.30
CA ASN A 107 13.59 -18.44 -6.76
C ASN A 107 13.35 -17.10 -7.49
N ILE A 108 12.74 -16.15 -6.77
CA ILE A 108 12.35 -14.86 -7.34
C ILE A 108 13.54 -14.01 -7.80
N TYR A 109 14.67 -14.09 -7.10
CA TYR A 109 15.88 -13.33 -7.44
C TYR A 109 16.41 -13.73 -8.82
N THR A 110 16.40 -15.03 -9.12
CA THR A 110 16.82 -15.55 -10.43
C THR A 110 15.95 -15.00 -11.55
N LEU A 111 14.62 -14.96 -11.37
CA LEU A 111 13.71 -14.44 -12.39
C LEU A 111 13.85 -12.93 -12.59
N VAL A 112 13.99 -12.17 -11.50
CA VAL A 112 14.19 -10.73 -11.58
C VAL A 112 15.50 -10.43 -12.29
N ASP A 113 16.58 -11.14 -11.93
CA ASP A 113 17.89 -11.00 -12.57
C ASP A 113 17.86 -11.34 -14.05
N LEU A 114 17.18 -12.42 -14.43
CA LEU A 114 16.99 -12.79 -15.83
C LEU A 114 16.30 -11.66 -16.61
N CYS A 115 15.23 -11.08 -16.07
CA CYS A 115 14.53 -9.98 -16.72
C CYS A 115 15.41 -8.73 -16.81
N MET A 116 16.14 -8.38 -15.74
CA MET A 116 17.06 -7.24 -15.75
C MET A 116 18.15 -7.40 -16.82
N LEU A 117 18.78 -8.58 -16.89
CA LEU A 117 19.79 -8.90 -17.89
C LEU A 117 19.23 -8.84 -19.31
N THR A 118 18.03 -9.39 -19.52
CA THR A 118 17.37 -9.36 -20.83
C THR A 118 17.14 -7.93 -21.32
N ASN A 119 16.70 -7.04 -20.44
CA ASN A 119 16.46 -5.63 -20.77
C ASN A 119 17.75 -4.79 -20.84
N SER A 120 18.86 -5.26 -20.28
CA SER A 120 20.14 -4.54 -20.31
C SER A 120 20.98 -4.83 -21.57
N ILE A 121 20.85 -6.00 -22.20
CA ILE A 121 21.70 -6.45 -23.33
C ILE A 121 21.83 -5.40 -24.45
N ASN A 122 20.74 -4.74 -24.83
CA ASN A 122 20.72 -3.76 -25.92
C ASN A 122 20.45 -2.32 -25.44
N SER A 123 20.78 -2.05 -24.18
CA SER A 123 20.37 -0.83 -23.50
C SER A 123 21.57 -0.10 -22.90
N LYS A 124 21.54 1.23 -22.93
CA LYS A 124 22.52 2.08 -22.23
C LYS A 124 22.13 2.38 -20.78
N ILE A 125 20.99 1.84 -20.35
CA ILE A 125 20.41 2.08 -19.03
C ILE A 125 21.21 1.32 -17.97
N VAL A 126 21.51 1.98 -16.86
CA VAL A 126 22.10 1.34 -15.68
C VAL A 126 20.99 0.70 -14.84
N PHE A 127 21.08 -0.60 -14.64
CA PHE A 127 20.14 -1.38 -13.83
C PHE A 127 20.73 -1.64 -12.45
N GLU A 128 20.09 -1.10 -11.40
CA GLU A 128 20.51 -1.28 -10.01
C GLU A 128 19.56 -2.17 -9.23
N LYS A 129 20.10 -2.88 -8.25
CA LYS A 129 19.41 -3.87 -7.43
C LYS A 129 19.49 -3.48 -5.95
N ASP A 130 18.37 -3.60 -5.26
CA ASP A 130 18.24 -3.42 -3.81
C ASP A 130 17.33 -4.54 -3.28
N PHE A 131 17.93 -5.72 -3.07
CA PHE A 131 17.18 -6.93 -2.77
C PHE A 131 17.36 -7.32 -1.30
N ASP A 132 16.23 -7.43 -0.61
CA ASP A 132 16.14 -8.13 0.67
C ASP A 132 16.38 -9.62 0.43
N PRO A 133 17.47 -10.23 0.96
CA PRO A 133 17.82 -11.62 0.72
C PRO A 133 16.97 -12.61 1.53
N THR A 134 16.05 -12.14 2.36
CA THR A 134 15.25 -12.98 3.27
C THR A 134 14.00 -13.57 2.63
N ILE A 135 13.67 -13.18 1.39
CA ILE A 135 12.53 -13.74 0.66
C ILE A 135 12.84 -15.20 0.25
N PRO A 136 12.02 -16.17 0.69
CA PRO A 136 12.20 -17.58 0.34
C PRO A 136 11.76 -17.85 -1.11
N GLU A 137 11.96 -19.08 -1.58
CA GLU A 137 11.32 -19.55 -2.81
C GLU A 137 9.80 -19.59 -2.63
N ILE A 138 9.07 -19.22 -3.68
CA ILE A 138 7.61 -19.08 -3.64
C ILE A 138 6.96 -19.78 -4.83
N ILE A 139 5.72 -20.23 -4.65
CA ILE A 139 4.88 -20.73 -5.73
C ILE A 139 4.46 -19.57 -6.62
N LEU A 140 4.87 -19.63 -7.89
CA LEU A 140 4.71 -18.53 -8.84
C LEU A 140 4.43 -19.06 -10.25
N ASP A 141 3.55 -18.36 -10.97
CA ASP A 141 3.47 -18.50 -12.43
C ASP A 141 4.62 -17.72 -13.08
N SER A 142 5.76 -18.40 -13.23
CA SER A 142 7.00 -17.82 -13.76
C SER A 142 6.83 -17.23 -15.16
N ASN A 143 5.99 -17.84 -16.00
CA ASN A 143 5.79 -17.37 -17.38
C ASN A 143 5.08 -16.02 -17.42
N ASN A 144 3.96 -15.90 -16.70
CA ASN A 144 3.25 -14.63 -16.63
C ASN A 144 4.03 -13.59 -15.83
N PHE A 145 4.77 -14.00 -14.80
CA PHE A 145 5.66 -13.10 -14.06
C PHE A 145 6.72 -12.45 -14.97
N ILE A 146 7.43 -13.25 -15.76
CA ILE A 146 8.46 -12.75 -16.69
C ILE A 146 7.85 -11.78 -17.72
N LYS A 147 6.67 -12.10 -18.26
CA LYS A 147 5.97 -11.22 -19.21
C LYS A 147 5.64 -9.87 -18.58
N ILE A 148 5.06 -9.89 -17.39
CA ILE A 148 4.71 -8.68 -16.64
C ILE A 148 5.95 -7.86 -16.30
N LEU A 149 6.99 -8.48 -15.73
CA LEU A 149 8.18 -7.77 -15.29
C LEU A 149 8.95 -7.15 -16.47
N ASN A 150 9.08 -7.85 -17.59
CA ASN A 150 9.63 -7.26 -18.81
C ASN A 150 8.78 -6.09 -19.31
N LYS A 151 7.45 -6.20 -19.25
CA LYS A 151 6.57 -5.09 -19.61
C LYS A 151 6.74 -3.88 -18.70
N ILE A 152 6.97 -4.09 -17.41
CA ILE A 152 7.28 -3.04 -16.44
C ILE A 152 8.60 -2.33 -16.80
N TYR A 153 9.68 -3.07 -17.10
CA TYR A 153 10.93 -2.44 -17.55
C TYR A 153 10.74 -1.62 -18.82
N SER A 154 9.89 -2.09 -19.73
CA SER A 154 9.55 -1.39 -20.96
C SER A 154 8.94 0.00 -20.69
N CYS A 155 8.25 0.20 -19.56
CA CYS A 155 7.67 1.49 -19.16
C CYS A 155 8.73 2.52 -18.75
N TYR A 156 9.99 2.10 -18.56
CA TYR A 156 11.09 2.93 -18.08
C TYR A 156 12.28 3.03 -19.05
N GLU A 157 12.15 2.53 -20.29
CA GLU A 157 13.24 2.48 -21.31
C GLU A 157 13.88 3.84 -21.64
N LYS A 158 13.21 4.96 -21.36
CA LYS A 158 13.69 6.32 -21.67
C LYS A 158 14.47 6.98 -20.52
N ASN A 159 14.95 6.20 -19.54
CA ASN A 159 15.70 6.69 -18.39
C ASN A 159 17.17 6.30 -18.48
N GLU A 160 18.06 7.02 -17.80
CA GLU A 160 19.48 6.63 -17.72
C GLU A 160 19.70 5.49 -16.71
N LYS A 161 18.81 5.37 -15.72
CA LYS A 161 18.93 4.45 -14.61
C LYS A 161 17.55 3.93 -14.21
N ILE A 162 17.49 2.63 -13.93
CA ILE A 162 16.33 1.92 -13.38
C ILE A 162 16.78 1.20 -12.12
N THR A 163 16.01 1.35 -11.04
CA THR A 163 16.24 0.65 -9.78
C THR A 163 15.14 -0.38 -9.57
N THR A 164 15.56 -1.61 -9.28
CA THR A 164 14.67 -2.71 -8.90
C THR A 164 14.89 -3.06 -7.44
N LYS A 165 13.82 -3.05 -6.66
CA LYS A 165 13.82 -3.39 -5.24
C LYS A 165 13.01 -4.64 -4.98
N ILE A 166 13.49 -5.49 -4.09
CA ILE A 166 12.72 -6.61 -3.53
C ILE A 166 12.69 -6.40 -2.02
N PHE A 167 11.50 -6.34 -1.42
CA PHE A 167 11.37 -6.09 0.01
C PHE A 167 10.13 -6.75 0.60
N TYR A 168 10.24 -7.18 1.86
CA TYR A 168 9.12 -7.70 2.63
C TYR A 168 8.16 -6.58 3.06
N ARG A 169 6.84 -6.77 2.90
CA ARG A 169 5.83 -5.81 3.38
C ARG A 169 5.38 -6.20 4.79
N VAL A 170 6.04 -5.64 5.80
CA VAL A 170 5.74 -5.93 7.21
C VAL A 170 4.28 -5.58 7.54
N GLY A 171 3.55 -6.55 8.08
CA GLY A 171 2.18 -6.37 8.56
C GLY A 171 1.09 -6.50 7.48
N GLU A 172 1.46 -6.50 6.20
CA GLU A 172 0.52 -6.73 5.10
C GLU A 172 0.38 -8.24 4.84
N HIS A 173 -0.87 -8.72 4.74
CA HIS A 173 -1.18 -10.14 4.53
C HIS A 173 -2.31 -10.29 3.52
N ILE A 174 -2.21 -11.32 2.69
CA ILE A 174 -3.29 -11.78 1.84
C ILE A 174 -3.94 -13.00 2.51
N LYS A 175 -5.26 -13.01 2.54
CA LYS A 175 -6.01 -14.17 3.03
C LYS A 175 -6.50 -14.99 1.83
N PHE A 176 -6.01 -16.22 1.72
CA PHE A 176 -6.57 -17.23 0.84
C PHE A 176 -7.28 -18.28 1.69
N GLU A 177 -8.56 -18.50 1.40
CA GLU A 177 -9.43 -19.39 2.19
C GLU A 177 -9.40 -19.07 3.71
N LYS A 178 -8.74 -19.91 4.51
CA LYS A 178 -8.55 -19.75 5.96
C LYS A 178 -7.15 -19.28 6.36
N ASN A 179 -6.17 -19.33 5.45
CA ASN A 179 -4.77 -19.06 5.75
C ASN A 179 -4.40 -17.61 5.40
N LYS A 180 -3.58 -16.99 6.26
CA LYS A 180 -2.99 -15.68 6.02
C LYS A 180 -1.56 -15.88 5.53
N TYR A 181 -1.23 -15.26 4.40
CA TYR A 181 0.11 -15.28 3.82
C TYR A 181 0.67 -13.87 3.86
N SER A 182 1.91 -13.74 4.32
CA SER A 182 2.65 -12.49 4.22
C SER A 182 2.87 -12.09 2.76
N ILE A 183 3.16 -10.83 2.52
CA ILE A 183 3.39 -10.28 1.18
C ILE A 183 4.83 -9.76 1.10
N PHE A 184 5.46 -9.97 -0.05
CA PHE A 184 6.64 -9.19 -0.44
C PHE A 184 6.34 -8.45 -1.75
N SER A 185 7.17 -7.45 -2.04
CA SER A 185 7.02 -6.60 -3.19
C SER A 185 8.25 -6.60 -4.06
N ILE A 186 8.02 -6.46 -5.36
CA ILE A 186 9.04 -6.13 -6.35
C ILE A 186 8.68 -4.78 -6.94
N GLU A 187 9.52 -3.79 -6.71
CA GLU A 187 9.30 -2.42 -7.16
C GLU A 187 10.32 -2.06 -8.22
N VAL A 188 9.84 -1.52 -9.35
CA VAL A 188 10.68 -0.95 -10.40
C VAL A 188 10.39 0.55 -10.47
N SER A 189 11.45 1.35 -10.42
CA SER A 189 11.36 2.80 -10.42
C SER A 189 12.47 3.46 -11.24
N ALA A 190 12.17 4.63 -11.79
CA ALA A 190 13.11 5.49 -12.49
C ALA A 190 12.62 6.95 -12.43
N LYS A 191 13.34 7.88 -13.09
CA LYS A 191 13.01 9.31 -13.07
C LYS A 191 11.72 9.66 -13.80
N LYS A 192 11.42 8.97 -14.92
CA LYS A 192 10.26 9.19 -15.78
C LYS A 192 9.59 7.87 -16.08
N ILE A 193 8.26 7.87 -16.16
CA ILE A 193 7.46 6.72 -16.57
C ILE A 193 6.81 7.01 -17.92
N ASP A 194 6.76 6.01 -18.81
CA ASP A 194 6.09 6.10 -20.10
C ASP A 194 4.60 5.72 -19.98
N GLU A 195 3.73 6.73 -19.95
CA GLU A 195 2.28 6.56 -19.71
C GLU A 195 1.57 5.74 -20.80
N GLU A 196 2.03 5.77 -22.05
CA GLU A 196 1.47 4.96 -23.14
C GLU A 196 1.68 3.47 -22.85
N ARG A 197 2.92 3.12 -22.47
CA ARG A 197 3.29 1.75 -22.13
C ARG A 197 2.66 1.26 -20.83
N VAL A 198 2.41 2.18 -19.89
CA VAL A 198 1.61 1.90 -18.69
C VAL A 198 0.18 1.48 -19.05
N GLY A 199 -0.43 2.11 -20.07
CA GLY A 199 -1.74 1.69 -20.59
C GLY A 199 -1.74 0.23 -21.01
N GLU A 200 -0.75 -0.19 -21.81
CA GLU A 200 -0.59 -1.57 -22.25
C GLU A 200 -0.29 -2.54 -21.09
N LEU A 201 0.50 -2.11 -20.10
CA LEU A 201 0.77 -2.89 -18.89
C LEU A 201 -0.53 -3.16 -18.12
N LYS A 202 -1.41 -2.16 -17.96
CA LYS A 202 -2.71 -2.34 -17.28
C LYS A 202 -3.56 -3.40 -17.97
N SER A 203 -3.63 -3.38 -19.30
CA SER A 203 -4.36 -4.39 -20.08
C SER A 203 -3.76 -5.78 -19.95
N LEU A 204 -2.43 -5.90 -19.91
CA LEU A 204 -1.75 -7.18 -19.67
C LEU A 204 -2.03 -7.71 -18.26
N ALA A 205 -1.91 -6.85 -17.25
CA ALA A 205 -2.10 -7.19 -15.84
C ALA A 205 -3.53 -7.66 -15.54
N ALA A 206 -4.54 -7.07 -16.18
CA ALA A 206 -5.95 -7.44 -16.01
C ALA A 206 -6.25 -8.92 -16.34
N ASN A 207 -5.40 -9.56 -17.14
CA ASN A 207 -5.52 -10.97 -17.52
C ASN A 207 -4.64 -11.91 -16.67
N THR A 208 -4.05 -11.40 -15.59
CA THR A 208 -3.15 -12.16 -14.72
C THR A 208 -3.60 -12.08 -13.26
N ASN A 209 -3.15 -13.03 -12.43
CA ASN A 209 -3.39 -13.01 -10.99
C ASN A 209 -2.37 -12.15 -10.22
N PHE A 210 -1.60 -11.31 -10.93
CA PHE A 210 -0.61 -10.43 -10.31
C PHE A 210 -1.22 -9.11 -9.85
N TYR A 211 -0.87 -8.72 -8.63
CA TYR A 211 -1.31 -7.45 -8.05
C TYR A 211 -0.29 -6.38 -8.34
N ILE A 212 -0.62 -5.49 -9.27
CA ILE A 212 0.27 -4.43 -9.70
C ILE A 212 -0.29 -3.09 -9.25
N ASP A 213 0.50 -2.37 -8.44
CA ASP A 213 0.28 -0.98 -8.10
C ASP A 213 1.07 -0.09 -9.05
N ILE A 214 0.40 0.85 -9.70
CA ILE A 214 0.98 1.73 -10.72
C ILE A 214 0.78 3.17 -10.25
N GLN A 215 1.86 3.76 -9.77
CA GLN A 215 1.93 5.17 -9.37
C GLN A 215 3.15 5.80 -10.06
N LYS A 216 3.93 6.62 -9.33
CA LYS A 216 5.26 7.09 -9.79
C LYS A 216 6.29 5.96 -9.93
N LYS A 217 6.00 4.82 -9.31
CA LYS A 217 6.75 3.57 -9.35
C LYS A 217 5.77 2.44 -9.64
N ILE A 218 6.26 1.33 -10.19
CA ILE A 218 5.42 0.16 -10.45
C ILE A 218 5.83 -0.95 -9.49
N THR A 219 4.87 -1.46 -8.72
CA THR A 219 5.11 -2.45 -7.69
C THR A 219 4.25 -3.69 -7.92
N ILE A 220 4.86 -4.86 -7.99
CA ILE A 220 4.17 -6.16 -7.99
C ILE A 220 4.11 -6.65 -6.54
N ASN A 221 2.92 -6.97 -6.05
CA ASN A 221 2.70 -7.56 -4.73
C ASN A 221 2.43 -9.05 -4.87
N ILE A 222 3.22 -9.86 -4.17
CA ILE A 222 3.19 -11.32 -4.32
C ILE A 222 3.03 -11.96 -2.92
N PRO A 223 2.05 -12.85 -2.72
CA PRO A 223 1.93 -13.60 -1.49
C PRO A 223 3.10 -14.60 -1.35
N MET A 224 3.64 -14.70 -0.14
CA MET A 224 4.68 -15.66 0.21
C MET A 224 4.06 -17.03 0.49
N ILE A 225 3.78 -17.77 -0.58
CA ILE A 225 3.26 -19.14 -0.51
C ILE A 225 4.38 -20.10 -0.86
N THR A 226 4.84 -20.89 0.09
CA THR A 226 5.98 -21.81 -0.05
C THR A 226 5.58 -23.27 -0.22
N SER A 227 4.29 -23.59 -0.02
CA SER A 227 3.70 -24.93 -0.05
C SER A 227 2.19 -24.87 -0.21
#